data_AF-A0A2S1LKT3-F1
#
_entry.id   AF-A0A2S1LKT3-F1
#
_cell.length_a   1.000
_cell.length_b   1.000
_cell.length_c   1.000
_cell.angle_alpha   90.00
_cell.angle_beta   90.00
_cell.angle_gamma   90.00
#
_symmetry.space_group_name_H-M   'P 1'
#
loop_
_entity.id
_entity.type
_entity.pdbx_description
1 polymer ?
#
loop_
_entity_poly.entity_id
_entity_poly.type
_entity_poly.pdbx_seq_one_letter_code
_entity_poly.pdbx_strand_id
1 'polypeptide(L)'
;MASSPWKAKNVSVNREESKNWQHKDIIEDTIPGISLDKAYRELLKNKKGNKIIVAVIDEVVDAGHQDLKNQFWINENEIPNNGIDDDANGYIDDVQGWNFIGNSKGEHIIYANMESVRIIRKFGYKFKDFKDGDSIKDKNFILYKKALKEYAVLKKDMKEELDYIVYLPIGFQKAKDAVKKFFPNEKYELAKLDSLYSVYQNTDKVLAKHIYY
;
A
#
# COMPACT_ATOMS: atom_id res chain seq x y z
N MET A 1 39.80 -6.97 3.64
CA MET A 1 38.46 -6.36 3.47
C MET A 1 38.60 -5.26 2.44
N ALA A 2 37.94 -5.38 1.28
CA ALA A 2 37.93 -4.29 0.30
C ALA A 2 37.10 -3.13 0.88
N SER A 3 37.68 -1.94 0.95
CA SER A 3 36.92 -0.75 1.34
C SER A 3 35.89 -0.45 0.25
N SER A 4 34.66 -0.10 0.66
CA SER A 4 33.63 0.32 -0.29
C SER A 4 34.17 1.50 -1.11
N PRO A 5 34.08 1.48 -2.46
CA PRO A 5 34.47 2.61 -3.29
C PRO A 5 33.57 3.85 -3.05
N TRP A 6 32.42 3.64 -2.40
CA TRP A 6 31.46 4.67 -2.04
C TRP A 6 31.79 5.22 -0.63
N LYS A 7 32.59 6.28 -0.57
CA LYS A 7 32.79 7.05 0.69
C LYS A 7 31.77 8.17 0.76
N ALA A 8 30.69 7.95 1.53
CA ALA A 8 29.77 9.02 1.91
C ALA A 8 30.53 10.12 2.69
N LYS A 9 30.10 11.38 2.53
CA LYS A 9 30.60 12.46 3.37
C LYS A 9 30.12 12.21 4.80
N ASN A 10 30.98 12.48 5.79
CA ASN A 10 30.62 12.29 7.21
C ASN A 10 30.20 13.64 7.81
N VAL A 11 29.04 14.17 7.37
CA VAL A 11 28.51 15.47 7.78
C VAL A 11 27.06 15.31 8.25
N SER A 12 26.67 16.06 9.29
CA SER A 12 25.30 16.07 9.80
C SER A 12 24.34 16.71 8.78
N VAL A 13 23.28 15.98 8.44
CA VAL A 13 22.22 16.43 7.53
C VAL A 13 21.07 17.05 8.33
N ASN A 14 20.62 18.25 7.97
CA ASN A 14 19.50 18.92 8.63
C ASN A 14 18.14 18.56 8.00
N ARG A 15 17.03 18.98 8.63
CA ARG A 15 15.67 18.62 8.19
C ARG A 15 15.33 19.13 6.78
N GLU A 16 15.82 20.30 6.40
CA GLU A 16 15.58 20.85 5.07
C GLU A 16 16.38 20.08 4.01
N GLU A 17 17.61 19.68 4.31
CA GLU A 17 18.45 18.86 3.44
C GLU A 17 17.88 17.44 3.24
N SER A 18 17.17 16.91 4.24
CA SER A 18 16.49 15.61 4.19
C SER A 18 15.19 15.61 3.38
N LYS A 19 14.71 16.76 2.89
CA LYS A 19 13.54 16.78 1.99
C LYS A 19 13.89 16.12 0.65
N ASN A 20 12.93 15.41 0.08
CA ASN A 20 13.10 14.64 -1.16
C ASN A 20 14.30 13.68 -1.10
N TRP A 21 14.52 13.06 0.06
CA TRP A 21 15.64 12.14 0.32
C TRP A 21 15.77 11.07 -0.78
N GLN A 22 14.66 10.63 -1.34
CA GLN A 22 14.62 9.62 -2.38
C GLN A 22 15.33 10.06 -3.68
N HIS A 23 15.48 11.36 -3.95
CA HIS A 23 16.18 11.87 -5.13
C HIS A 23 17.70 12.01 -4.94
N LYS A 24 18.19 11.89 -3.70
CA LYS A 24 19.57 12.20 -3.30
C LYS A 24 20.58 11.12 -3.69
N ASP A 25 21.86 11.49 -3.66
CA ASP A 25 23.01 10.63 -3.92
C ASP A 25 23.84 10.46 -2.63
N ILE A 26 24.23 9.22 -2.32
CA ILE A 26 24.95 8.88 -1.09
C ILE A 26 26.34 9.51 -0.99
N ILE A 27 27.01 9.76 -2.12
CA ILE A 27 28.33 10.40 -2.16
C ILE A 27 28.19 11.93 -2.06
N GLU A 28 27.26 12.52 -2.81
CA GLU A 28 27.13 13.97 -2.91
C GLU A 28 26.39 14.58 -1.73
N ASP A 29 25.31 13.93 -1.31
CA ASP A 29 24.33 14.45 -0.35
C ASP A 29 24.38 13.74 1.01
N THR A 30 25.14 12.64 1.14
CA THR A 30 25.17 11.77 2.36
C THR A 30 23.87 10.98 2.60
N ILE A 31 22.84 11.20 1.80
CA ILE A 31 21.52 10.57 1.93
C ILE A 31 21.40 9.45 0.87
N PRO A 32 21.06 8.21 1.27
CA PRO A 32 20.89 7.12 0.32
C PRO A 32 19.55 7.25 -0.44
N GLY A 33 19.57 7.92 -1.59
CA GLY A 33 18.47 7.95 -2.55
C GLY A 33 18.83 7.28 -3.88
N ILE A 34 17.95 7.40 -4.88
CA ILE A 34 18.15 6.83 -6.23
C ILE A 34 19.02 7.72 -7.14
N SER A 35 19.64 8.77 -6.60
CA SER A 35 20.51 9.71 -7.34
C SER A 35 19.80 10.40 -8.52
N LEU A 36 18.50 10.67 -8.38
CA LEU A 36 17.67 11.25 -9.42
C LEU A 36 18.13 12.66 -9.81
N ASP A 37 18.38 13.52 -8.82
CA ASP A 37 18.79 14.92 -9.07
C ASP A 37 20.12 14.97 -9.83
N LYS A 38 21.06 14.07 -9.47
CA LYS A 38 22.34 13.90 -10.15
C LYS A 38 22.17 13.39 -11.58
N ALA A 39 21.32 12.40 -11.80
CA ALA A 39 21.02 11.89 -13.13
C ALA A 39 20.49 13.00 -14.06
N TYR A 40 19.60 13.87 -13.56
CA TYR A 40 19.13 15.04 -14.31
C TYR A 40 20.26 16.02 -14.65
N ARG A 41 21.13 16.34 -13.69
CA ARG A 41 22.25 17.27 -13.88
C ARG A 41 23.33 16.77 -14.83
N GLU A 42 23.65 15.48 -14.78
CA GLU A 42 24.85 14.93 -15.44
C GLU A 42 24.53 14.07 -16.65
N LEU A 43 23.57 13.15 -16.51
CA LEU A 43 23.28 12.14 -17.53
C LEU A 43 22.23 12.61 -18.55
N LEU A 44 21.23 13.38 -18.08
CA LEU A 44 20.06 13.74 -18.87
C LEU A 44 20.07 15.19 -19.37
N LYS A 45 21.01 16.04 -18.92
CA LYS A 45 21.08 17.48 -19.20
C LYS A 45 20.86 17.85 -20.69
N ASN A 46 21.44 17.08 -21.60
CA ASN A 46 21.37 17.33 -23.04
C ASN A 46 20.56 16.25 -23.79
N LYS A 47 19.76 15.46 -23.06
CA LYS A 47 18.92 14.41 -23.65
C LYS A 47 17.50 14.91 -23.81
N LYS A 48 16.90 14.59 -24.95
CA LYS A 48 15.47 14.80 -25.18
C LYS A 48 14.72 13.52 -24.82
N GLY A 49 13.75 13.63 -23.94
CA GLY A 49 12.85 12.53 -23.61
C GLY A 49 11.81 12.29 -24.72
N ASN A 50 11.33 11.06 -24.82
CA ASN A 50 10.11 10.73 -25.56
C ASN A 50 8.93 10.79 -24.59
N LYS A 51 7.75 11.20 -25.08
CA LYS A 51 6.51 11.05 -24.32
C LYS A 51 6.18 9.55 -24.26
N ILE A 52 6.06 9.01 -23.05
CA ILE A 52 5.70 7.62 -22.79
C ILE A 52 4.37 7.61 -22.04
N ILE A 53 3.44 6.75 -22.46
CA ILE A 53 2.20 6.49 -21.73
C ILE A 53 2.49 5.39 -20.71
N VAL A 54 2.16 5.65 -19.44
CA VAL A 54 2.32 4.71 -18.34
C VAL A 54 0.95 4.40 -17.76
N ALA A 55 0.55 3.12 -17.79
CA ALA A 55 -0.68 2.68 -17.15
C ALA A 55 -0.44 2.51 -15.64
N VAL A 56 -1.22 3.22 -14.82
CA VAL A 56 -1.21 3.12 -13.37
C VAL A 56 -2.45 2.36 -12.93
N ILE A 57 -2.27 1.21 -12.29
CA ILE A 57 -3.36 0.39 -11.75
C ILE A 57 -3.32 0.56 -10.23
N ASP A 58 -4.10 1.52 -9.76
CA ASP A 58 -4.12 1.95 -8.36
C ASP A 58 -5.55 2.37 -7.97
N GLU A 59 -5.68 3.01 -6.82
CA GLU A 59 -6.87 3.74 -6.42
C GLU A 59 -7.07 5.02 -7.25
N VAL A 60 -8.06 5.81 -6.83
CA VAL A 60 -8.45 7.05 -7.50
C VAL A 60 -7.33 8.09 -7.40
N VAL A 61 -6.99 8.69 -8.53
CA VAL A 61 -6.08 9.82 -8.62
C VAL A 61 -6.89 11.12 -8.68
N ASP A 62 -6.46 12.13 -7.92
CA ASP A 62 -7.04 13.47 -8.01
C ASP A 62 -6.64 14.14 -9.34
N ALA A 63 -7.54 14.10 -10.32
CA ALA A 63 -7.36 14.75 -11.61
C ALA A 63 -7.25 16.29 -11.50
N GLY A 64 -7.69 16.88 -10.39
CA GLY A 64 -7.58 18.31 -10.10
C GLY A 64 -6.23 18.73 -9.49
N HIS A 65 -5.35 17.78 -9.16
CA HIS A 65 -4.08 18.08 -8.49
C HIS A 65 -3.18 18.94 -9.38
N GLN A 66 -2.72 20.08 -8.86
CA GLN A 66 -1.99 21.09 -9.64
C GLN A 66 -0.73 20.53 -10.31
N ASP A 67 0.03 19.67 -9.62
CA ASP A 67 1.26 19.07 -10.16
C ASP A 67 1.01 17.97 -11.21
N LEU A 68 -0.21 17.44 -11.28
CA LEU A 68 -0.60 16.42 -12.27
C LEU A 68 -1.32 17.02 -13.47
N LYS A 69 -1.52 18.35 -13.48
CA LYS A 69 -2.16 19.04 -14.58
C LYS A 69 -1.42 18.76 -15.89
N ASN A 70 -2.17 18.38 -16.92
CA ASN A 70 -1.67 18.01 -18.26
C ASN A 70 -0.77 16.76 -18.28
N GLN A 71 -0.69 15.98 -17.20
CA GLN A 71 0.05 14.70 -17.18
C GLN A 71 -0.85 13.49 -17.48
N PHE A 72 -2.16 13.64 -17.34
CA PHE A 72 -3.12 12.59 -17.66
C PHE A 72 -3.14 12.28 -19.16
N TRP A 73 -3.16 10.98 -19.46
CA TRP A 73 -3.45 10.50 -20.81
C TRP A 73 -4.89 10.83 -21.19
N ILE A 74 -5.13 11.04 -22.49
CA ILE A 74 -6.44 11.29 -23.07
C ILE A 74 -6.67 10.22 -24.12
N ASN A 75 -7.78 9.50 -24.02
CA ASN A 75 -8.26 8.62 -25.09
C ASN A 75 -8.78 9.48 -26.24
N GLU A 76 -7.96 9.66 -27.28
CA GLU A 76 -8.33 10.47 -28.46
C GLU A 76 -9.43 9.81 -29.31
N ASN A 77 -9.76 8.54 -29.05
CA ASN A 77 -10.83 7.82 -29.75
C ASN A 77 -12.20 7.96 -29.06
N GLU A 78 -12.27 8.61 -27.90
CA GLU A 78 -13.51 8.84 -27.15
C GLU A 78 -14.02 10.27 -27.31
N ILE A 79 -15.35 10.43 -27.42
CA ILE A 79 -16.03 11.73 -27.39
C ILE A 79 -16.57 11.94 -25.97
N PRO A 80 -16.01 12.88 -25.18
CA PRO A 80 -16.34 12.99 -23.76
C PRO A 80 -17.83 13.24 -23.48
N ASN A 81 -18.40 12.43 -22.59
CA ASN A 81 -19.75 12.54 -22.04
C ASN A 81 -20.87 12.37 -23.08
N ASN A 82 -20.65 11.55 -24.10
CA ASN A 82 -21.71 11.20 -25.06
C ASN A 82 -22.51 9.95 -24.64
N GLY A 83 -22.04 9.21 -23.62
CA GLY A 83 -22.67 7.98 -23.14
C GLY A 83 -22.52 6.78 -24.08
N ILE A 84 -21.53 6.83 -24.99
CA ILE A 84 -21.22 5.82 -25.99
C ILE A 84 -19.79 5.32 -25.72
N ASP A 85 -19.55 4.05 -26.02
CA ASP A 85 -18.20 3.47 -26.13
C ASP A 85 -17.77 3.66 -27.59
N ASP A 86 -17.08 4.77 -27.88
CA ASP A 86 -16.79 5.23 -29.24
C ASP A 86 -15.68 4.38 -29.91
N ASP A 87 -14.75 3.86 -29.11
CA ASP A 87 -13.64 3.03 -29.59
C ASP A 87 -13.93 1.51 -29.51
N ALA A 88 -15.09 1.13 -28.99
CA ALA A 88 -15.58 -0.24 -28.82
C ALA A 88 -14.68 -1.11 -27.95
N ASN A 89 -14.02 -0.53 -26.94
CA ASN A 89 -13.12 -1.23 -26.02
C ASN A 89 -13.86 -1.88 -24.82
N GLY A 90 -15.15 -1.61 -24.65
CA GLY A 90 -16.01 -2.11 -23.58
C GLY A 90 -16.22 -1.12 -22.42
N TYR A 91 -15.71 0.11 -22.51
CA TYR A 91 -15.77 1.13 -21.47
C TYR A 91 -16.35 2.43 -22.03
N ILE A 92 -17.55 2.79 -21.58
CA ILE A 92 -18.24 4.00 -22.02
C ILE A 92 -17.55 5.25 -21.45
N ASP A 93 -17.18 6.22 -22.30
CA ASP A 93 -16.61 7.51 -21.90
C ASP A 93 -15.27 7.40 -21.10
N ASP A 94 -14.38 6.47 -21.44
CA ASP A 94 -13.11 6.23 -20.73
C ASP A 94 -11.97 7.22 -21.08
N VAL A 95 -12.32 8.51 -21.20
CA VAL A 95 -11.49 9.62 -21.69
C VAL A 95 -10.12 9.73 -21.01
N GLN A 96 -10.02 9.40 -19.72
CA GLN A 96 -8.77 9.49 -18.94
C GLN A 96 -8.42 8.18 -18.21
N GLY A 97 -8.95 7.06 -18.71
CA GLY A 97 -8.86 5.74 -18.08
C GLY A 97 -10.19 5.30 -17.47
N TRP A 98 -10.16 4.23 -16.68
CA TRP A 98 -11.35 3.52 -16.25
C TRP A 98 -11.37 3.16 -14.76
N ASN A 99 -12.58 3.18 -14.17
CA ASN A 99 -12.82 2.75 -12.80
C ASN A 99 -13.49 1.36 -12.75
N PHE A 100 -12.70 0.31 -12.53
CA PHE A 100 -13.16 -1.09 -12.49
C PHE A 100 -14.04 -1.45 -11.29
N ILE A 101 -14.08 -0.58 -10.27
CA ILE A 101 -14.88 -0.78 -9.06
C ILE A 101 -16.12 0.13 -9.08
N GLY A 102 -16.17 1.11 -9.99
CA GLY A 102 -17.29 2.03 -10.12
C GLY A 102 -18.59 1.36 -10.52
N ASN A 103 -19.72 1.98 -10.19
CA ASN A 103 -21.00 1.59 -10.77
C ASN A 103 -21.26 2.34 -12.08
N SER A 104 -22.35 2.00 -12.77
CA SER A 104 -22.73 2.62 -14.05
C SER A 104 -23.09 4.11 -13.96
N LYS A 105 -23.09 4.70 -12.76
CA LYS A 105 -23.24 6.14 -12.53
C LYS A 105 -21.91 6.85 -12.30
N GLY A 106 -20.79 6.14 -12.42
CA GLY A 106 -19.45 6.65 -12.12
C GLY A 106 -19.17 6.78 -10.62
N GLU A 107 -20.03 6.26 -9.75
CA GLU A 107 -19.84 6.37 -8.30
C GLU A 107 -18.83 5.32 -7.81
N HIS A 108 -17.96 5.71 -6.88
CA HIS A 108 -17.03 4.79 -6.22
C HIS A 108 -17.77 3.83 -5.28
N ILE A 109 -17.54 2.52 -5.45
CA ILE A 109 -18.07 1.52 -4.54
C ILE A 109 -17.09 1.36 -3.37
N ILE A 110 -17.47 1.90 -2.20
CA ILE A 110 -16.69 1.81 -0.96
C ILE A 110 -16.74 0.41 -0.35
N TYR A 111 -17.84 -0.33 -0.59
CA TYR A 111 -18.05 -1.68 -0.08
C TYR A 111 -18.23 -2.66 -1.23
N ALA A 112 -17.14 -3.29 -1.65
CA ALA A 112 -17.17 -4.34 -2.66
C ALA A 112 -17.08 -5.73 -1.99
N ASN A 113 -17.82 -6.69 -2.56
CA ASN A 113 -17.62 -8.10 -2.19
C ASN A 113 -16.36 -8.61 -2.88
N MET A 114 -15.51 -9.32 -2.13
CA MET A 114 -14.34 -10.01 -2.67
C MET A 114 -14.73 -10.94 -3.84
N GLU A 115 -13.83 -11.11 -4.79
CA GLU A 115 -14.08 -11.94 -5.97
C GLU A 115 -14.52 -13.36 -5.61
N SER A 116 -13.86 -13.98 -4.65
CA SER A 116 -14.21 -15.30 -4.12
C SER A 116 -15.66 -15.38 -3.64
N VAL A 117 -16.13 -14.37 -2.90
CA VAL A 117 -17.52 -14.28 -2.43
C VAL A 117 -18.50 -14.13 -3.61
N ARG A 118 -18.17 -13.31 -4.61
CA ARG A 118 -19.00 -13.13 -5.81
C ARG A 118 -19.14 -14.44 -6.59
N ILE A 119 -18.04 -15.16 -6.80
CA ILE A 119 -18.02 -16.45 -7.50
C ILE A 119 -18.81 -17.51 -6.72
N ILE A 120 -18.61 -17.59 -5.40
CA ILE A 120 -19.35 -18.54 -4.54
C ILE A 120 -20.85 -18.29 -4.62
N ARG A 121 -21.29 -17.04 -4.52
CA ARG A 121 -22.71 -16.68 -4.66
C ARG A 121 -23.24 -17.02 -6.05
N LYS A 122 -22.47 -16.72 -7.10
CA LYS A 122 -22.88 -16.94 -8.49
C LYS A 122 -23.05 -18.42 -8.84
N PHE A 123 -22.19 -19.30 -8.34
CA PHE A 123 -22.19 -20.72 -8.75
C PHE A 123 -22.57 -21.70 -7.64
N GLY A 124 -22.76 -21.24 -6.40
CA GLY A 124 -23.08 -22.08 -5.26
C GLY A 124 -24.35 -22.91 -5.47
N TYR A 125 -25.41 -22.33 -6.04
CA TYR A 125 -26.65 -23.08 -6.31
C TYR A 125 -26.43 -24.26 -7.27
N LYS A 126 -25.46 -24.15 -8.18
CA LYS A 126 -25.15 -25.16 -9.20
C LYS A 126 -24.16 -26.20 -8.69
N PHE A 127 -23.21 -25.81 -7.86
CA PHE A 127 -22.05 -26.65 -7.52
C PHE A 127 -21.91 -27.05 -6.05
N LYS A 128 -22.76 -26.57 -5.14
CA LYS A 128 -22.65 -26.82 -3.69
C LYS A 128 -22.60 -28.30 -3.29
N ASP A 129 -23.25 -29.18 -4.05
CA ASP A 129 -23.39 -30.60 -3.71
C ASP A 129 -22.27 -31.47 -4.31
N PHE A 130 -21.41 -30.88 -5.15
CA PHE A 130 -20.28 -31.56 -5.76
C PHE A 130 -19.05 -31.53 -4.84
N LYS A 131 -18.29 -32.62 -4.86
CA LYS A 131 -17.13 -32.86 -4.00
C LYS A 131 -15.82 -32.76 -4.77
N ASP A 132 -14.74 -32.55 -4.03
CA ASP A 132 -13.40 -32.59 -4.62
C ASP A 132 -13.09 -34.04 -5.02
N GLY A 133 -12.82 -34.25 -6.32
CA GLY A 133 -12.70 -35.58 -6.94
C GLY A 133 -13.77 -35.86 -8.01
N ASP A 134 -14.87 -35.12 -8.02
CA ASP A 134 -15.84 -35.20 -9.11
C ASP A 134 -15.19 -34.72 -10.41
N SER A 135 -15.21 -35.56 -11.44
CA SER A 135 -14.60 -35.29 -12.75
C SER A 135 -15.46 -34.33 -13.58
N ILE A 136 -15.63 -33.10 -13.08
CA ILE A 136 -16.41 -32.05 -13.73
C ILE A 136 -15.47 -31.21 -14.59
N LYS A 137 -15.69 -31.23 -15.92
CA LYS A 137 -14.92 -30.45 -16.89
C LYS A 137 -15.47 -29.03 -17.13
N ASP A 138 -16.43 -28.57 -16.31
CA ASP A 138 -16.98 -27.22 -16.37
C ASP A 138 -15.97 -26.21 -15.81
N LYS A 139 -15.53 -25.24 -16.63
CA LYS A 139 -14.60 -24.18 -16.23
C LYS A 139 -15.13 -23.38 -15.03
N ASN A 140 -16.45 -23.22 -14.91
CA ASN A 140 -17.07 -22.52 -13.78
C ASN A 140 -16.95 -23.32 -12.48
N PHE A 141 -16.92 -24.66 -12.55
CA PHE A 141 -16.69 -25.49 -11.37
C PHE A 141 -15.26 -25.33 -10.87
N ILE A 142 -14.28 -25.30 -11.78
CA ILE A 142 -12.87 -25.04 -11.44
C ILE A 142 -12.73 -23.67 -10.75
N LEU A 143 -13.36 -22.64 -11.32
CA LEU A 143 -13.38 -21.29 -10.74
C LEU A 143 -14.05 -21.27 -9.37
N TYR A 144 -15.20 -21.93 -9.22
CA TYR A 144 -15.91 -22.06 -7.94
C TYR A 144 -15.05 -22.74 -6.86
N LYS A 145 -14.32 -23.80 -7.20
CA LYS A 145 -13.39 -24.46 -6.27
C LYS A 145 -12.24 -23.57 -5.86
N LYS A 146 -11.66 -22.80 -6.79
CA LYS A 146 -10.62 -21.81 -6.49
C LYS A 146 -11.14 -20.76 -5.51
N ALA A 147 -12.33 -20.22 -5.77
CA ALA A 147 -12.99 -19.25 -4.91
C ALA A 147 -13.28 -19.81 -3.50
N LEU A 148 -13.71 -21.07 -3.36
CA LEU A 148 -13.90 -21.70 -2.05
C LEU A 148 -12.60 -21.77 -1.24
N LYS A 149 -11.48 -22.11 -1.88
CA LYS A 149 -10.16 -22.15 -1.23
C LYS A 149 -9.70 -20.76 -0.79
N GLU A 150 -9.79 -19.77 -1.67
CA GLU A 150 -9.45 -18.38 -1.37
C GLU A 150 -10.33 -17.80 -0.26
N TYR A 151 -11.63 -18.06 -0.28
CA TYR A 151 -12.55 -17.63 0.76
C TYR A 151 -12.22 -18.25 2.13
N ALA A 152 -11.80 -19.52 2.16
CA ALA A 152 -11.38 -20.16 3.41
C ALA A 152 -10.12 -19.51 4.00
N VAL A 153 -9.14 -19.16 3.16
CA VAL A 153 -7.93 -18.43 3.58
C VAL A 153 -8.31 -17.04 4.08
N LEU A 154 -9.05 -16.27 3.27
CA LEU A 154 -9.50 -14.93 3.65
C LEU A 154 -10.27 -14.94 4.97
N LYS A 155 -11.19 -15.89 5.17
CA LYS A 155 -11.97 -16.00 6.40
C LYS A 155 -11.08 -16.26 7.62
N LYS A 156 -10.01 -17.03 7.46
CA LYS A 156 -9.02 -17.26 8.52
C LYS A 156 -8.27 -15.97 8.83
N ASP A 157 -7.73 -15.30 7.83
CA ASP A 157 -6.92 -14.08 7.99
C ASP A 157 -7.77 -12.96 8.62
N MET A 158 -8.99 -12.76 8.14
CA MET A 158 -9.93 -11.78 8.71
C MET A 158 -10.32 -12.09 10.16
N LYS A 159 -10.33 -13.37 10.54
CA LYS A 159 -10.57 -13.74 11.94
C LYS A 159 -9.36 -13.38 12.81
N GLU A 160 -8.14 -13.65 12.35
CA GLU A 160 -6.91 -13.29 13.07
C GLU A 160 -6.79 -11.76 13.23
N GLU A 161 -7.14 -11.01 12.19
CA GLU A 161 -7.19 -9.55 12.24
C GLU A 161 -8.28 -9.04 13.20
N LEU A 162 -9.48 -9.63 13.16
CA LEU A 162 -10.54 -9.29 14.11
C LEU A 162 -10.11 -9.56 15.56
N ASP A 163 -9.49 -10.72 15.82
CA ASP A 163 -8.98 -11.09 17.14
C ASP A 163 -7.91 -10.08 17.61
N TYR A 164 -7.04 -9.61 16.70
CA TYR A 164 -6.07 -8.55 16.98
C TYR A 164 -6.75 -7.21 17.31
N ILE A 165 -7.71 -6.76 16.50
CA ILE A 165 -8.45 -5.51 16.72
C ILE A 165 -9.20 -5.54 18.06
N VAL A 166 -9.81 -6.67 18.40
CA VAL A 166 -10.47 -6.88 19.70
C VAL A 166 -9.47 -6.84 20.85
N TYR A 167 -8.24 -7.31 20.63
CA TYR A 167 -7.17 -7.26 21.62
C TYR A 167 -6.60 -5.84 21.82
N LEU A 168 -6.53 -4.99 20.79
CA LEU A 168 -5.95 -3.64 20.85
C LEU A 168 -6.40 -2.80 22.06
N PRO A 169 -7.70 -2.61 22.38
CA PRO A 169 -8.10 -1.80 23.52
C PRO A 169 -7.64 -2.42 24.86
N ILE A 170 -7.62 -3.76 24.95
CA ILE A 170 -7.14 -4.48 26.14
C ILE A 170 -5.63 -4.28 26.29
N GLY A 171 -4.88 -4.43 25.20
CA GLY A 171 -3.44 -4.22 25.15
C GLY A 171 -3.07 -2.77 25.49
N PHE A 172 -3.79 -1.80 24.93
CA PHE A 172 -3.60 -0.38 25.22
C PHE A 172 -3.81 -0.07 26.71
N GLN A 173 -4.88 -0.60 27.32
CA GLN A 173 -5.13 -0.38 28.74
C GLN A 173 -4.03 -1.01 29.61
N LYS A 174 -3.60 -2.24 29.30
CA LYS A 174 -2.47 -2.88 29.97
C LYS A 174 -1.17 -2.09 29.83
N ALA A 175 -0.87 -1.59 28.64
CA ALA A 175 0.30 -0.76 28.39
C ALA A 175 0.22 0.55 29.20
N LYS A 176 -0.94 1.21 29.21
CA LYS A 176 -1.18 2.42 29.99
C LYS A 176 -0.94 2.19 31.49
N ASP A 177 -1.47 1.09 32.04
CA ASP A 177 -1.30 0.75 33.45
C ASP A 177 0.14 0.35 33.80
N ALA A 178 0.87 -0.26 32.87
CA ALA A 178 2.30 -0.52 33.03
C ALA A 178 3.12 0.78 33.07
N VAL A 179 2.85 1.72 32.16
CA VAL A 179 3.57 3.01 32.08
C VAL A 179 3.28 3.90 33.29
N LYS A 180 2.07 3.85 33.87
CA LYS A 180 1.71 4.57 35.11
C LYS A 180 2.64 4.27 36.29
N LYS A 181 3.24 3.08 36.35
CA LYS A 181 4.20 2.72 37.41
C LYS A 181 5.45 3.58 37.36
N PHE A 182 5.85 4.04 36.17
CA PHE A 182 7.03 4.88 35.95
C PHE A 182 6.66 6.37 35.86
N PHE A 183 5.48 6.67 35.30
CA PHE A 183 4.98 8.03 35.10
C PHE A 183 3.56 8.18 35.66
N PRO A 184 3.38 8.33 36.99
CA PRO A 184 2.06 8.33 37.63
C PRO A 184 1.11 9.43 37.15
N ASN A 185 1.65 10.55 36.69
CA ASN A 185 0.88 11.69 36.19
C ASN A 185 0.49 11.56 34.70
N GLU A 186 0.80 10.43 34.07
CA GLU A 186 0.57 10.15 32.63
C GLU A 186 1.21 11.17 31.66
N LYS A 187 2.19 11.94 32.14
CA LYS A 187 2.97 12.89 31.33
C LYS A 187 4.35 12.33 31.05
N TYR A 188 4.58 11.92 29.82
CA TYR A 188 5.87 11.41 29.35
C TYR A 188 6.11 11.79 27.89
N GLU A 189 7.37 11.96 27.54
CA GLU A 189 7.85 12.19 26.17
C GLU A 189 8.52 10.91 25.68
N LEU A 190 8.63 10.74 24.36
CA LEU A 190 9.26 9.56 23.76
C LEU A 190 10.65 9.29 24.36
N ALA A 191 11.50 10.32 24.44
CA ALA A 191 12.83 10.21 25.03
C ALA A 191 12.83 9.68 26.48
N LYS A 192 11.78 10.00 27.26
CA LYS A 192 11.65 9.50 28.65
C LYS A 192 11.21 8.04 28.67
N LEU A 193 10.31 7.64 27.76
CA LEU A 193 9.93 6.23 27.60
C LEU A 193 11.15 5.39 27.17
N ASP A 194 11.92 5.86 26.20
CA ASP A 194 13.10 5.15 25.68
C ASP A 194 14.18 5.00 26.75
N SER A 195 14.33 5.99 27.63
CA SER A 195 15.29 5.95 28.74
C SER A 195 15.07 4.77 29.70
N LEU A 196 13.83 4.24 29.78
CA LEU A 196 13.53 3.06 30.59
C LEU A 196 14.32 1.83 30.11
N TYR A 197 14.62 1.71 28.81
CA TYR A 197 15.45 0.63 28.30
C TYR A 197 16.82 0.64 28.96
N SER A 198 17.48 1.80 29.00
CA SER A 198 18.82 1.93 29.58
C SER A 198 18.87 1.55 31.05
N VAL A 199 17.77 1.78 31.79
CA VAL A 199 17.63 1.44 33.22
C VAL A 199 17.37 -0.06 33.42
N TYR A 200 16.50 -0.66 32.60
CA TYR A 200 15.99 -2.01 32.85
C TYR A 200 16.67 -3.11 32.02
N GLN A 201 17.48 -2.77 31.00
CA GLN A 201 18.19 -3.74 30.15
C GLN A 201 18.98 -4.80 30.93
N ASN A 202 19.48 -4.45 32.12
CA ASN A 202 20.30 -5.34 32.94
C ASN A 202 19.58 -5.90 34.18
N THR A 203 18.45 -5.32 34.58
CA THR A 203 17.74 -5.64 35.84
C THR A 203 16.41 -6.34 35.61
N ASP A 204 15.73 -6.06 34.49
CA ASP A 204 14.50 -6.73 34.07
C ASP A 204 14.51 -6.94 32.54
N LYS A 205 15.11 -8.05 32.12
CA LYS A 205 15.24 -8.43 30.71
C LYS A 205 13.89 -8.71 30.03
N VAL A 206 12.82 -8.99 30.80
CA VAL A 206 11.49 -9.18 30.24
C VAL A 206 10.88 -7.83 29.91
N LEU A 207 10.93 -6.87 30.84
CA LEU A 207 10.47 -5.51 30.59
C LEU A 207 11.27 -4.84 29.46
N ALA A 208 12.59 -4.99 29.46
CA ALA A 208 13.46 -4.39 28.44
C ALA A 208 13.15 -4.83 27.01
N LYS A 209 12.66 -6.07 26.80
CA LYS A 209 12.25 -6.57 25.47
C LYS A 209 10.97 -5.92 24.93
N HIS A 210 10.21 -5.24 25.79
CA HIS A 210 8.96 -4.58 25.41
C HIS A 210 9.11 -3.06 25.27
N ILE A 211 10.30 -2.51 25.52
CA ILE A 211 10.64 -1.11 25.27
C ILE A 211 11.30 -1.07 23.89
N TYR A 212 10.51 -0.81 22.86
CA TYR A 212 10.97 -0.74 21.47
C TYR A 212 11.48 0.67 21.14
N TYR A 213 12.58 0.71 20.38
CA TYR A 213 13.23 1.90 19.81
C TYR A 213 12.41 2.53 18.68
#